data_AF-A0A505HAR4-F1
#
_entry.id   AF-A0A505HAR4-F1
#
_cell.length_a   1.000
_cell.length_b   1.000
_cell.length_c   1.000
_cell.angle_alpha   90.00
_cell.angle_beta   90.00
_cell.angle_gamma   90.00
#
_symmetry.space_group_name_H-M   'P 1'
#
loop_
_entity.id
_entity.type
_entity.pdbx_description
1 polymer ?
#
loop_
_entity_poly.entity_id
_entity_poly.type
_entity_poly.pdbx_seq_one_letter_code
_entity_poly.pdbx_strand_id
1 'polypeptide(L)'
;MIPSWPPGPRLLGPLLAELRAARGWSQQRLAAELCAASGVPTLTRHEVSRWERQLRLPGDFWSAWLATVLGVPGELLAGAAASSRRLGVTPVAVDPAGSRARLALLPLPPRWAAAPGGGTLAGPFPGPATPPVPGPATGDGYGPGRAADRAGPVRGHPADGASLATLR
;
A
#
# COMPACT_ATOMS: atom_id res chain seq x y z
N MET A 1 -5.23 -1.76 40.80
CA MET A 1 -5.79 -0.41 40.56
C MET A 1 -6.08 -0.27 39.08
N ILE A 2 -7.35 -0.24 38.68
CA ILE A 2 -7.73 0.02 37.29
C ILE A 2 -7.79 1.55 37.16
N PRO A 3 -6.97 2.21 36.33
CA PRO A 3 -7.24 3.59 35.98
C PRO A 3 -8.52 3.57 35.12
N SER A 4 -9.67 3.77 35.76
CA SER A 4 -10.93 4.02 35.09
C SER A 4 -10.85 5.43 34.51
N TRP A 5 -10.25 5.54 33.33
CA TRP A 5 -10.46 6.71 32.49
C TRP A 5 -11.97 6.78 32.21
N PRO A 6 -12.65 7.92 32.42
CA PRO A 6 -14.03 8.05 31.98
C PRO A 6 -14.07 7.69 30.48
N PRO A 7 -15.08 6.99 29.96
CA PRO A 7 -15.20 6.76 28.53
C PRO A 7 -15.58 8.09 27.86
N GLY A 8 -14.64 9.02 27.83
CA GLY A 8 -14.64 10.12 26.89
C GLY A 8 -14.56 9.54 25.47
N PRO A 9 -14.97 10.32 24.47
CA PRO A 9 -14.89 9.88 23.08
C PRO A 9 -13.46 9.42 22.77
N ARG A 10 -13.32 8.15 22.34
CA ARG A 10 -12.02 7.62 21.93
C ARG A 10 -11.56 8.39 20.69
N LEU A 11 -10.54 9.20 20.89
CA LEU A 11 -9.89 9.98 19.85
C LEU A 11 -8.91 9.09 19.07
N LEU A 12 -8.83 9.29 17.76
CA LEU A 12 -8.00 8.47 16.89
C LEU A 12 -6.52 8.49 17.30
N GLY A 13 -5.97 9.65 17.63
CA GLY A 13 -4.55 9.83 17.92
C GLY A 13 -4.08 9.07 19.15
N PRO A 14 -4.70 9.28 20.33
CA PRO A 14 -4.44 8.49 21.52
C PRO A 14 -4.65 6.99 21.30
N LEU A 15 -5.69 6.61 20.56
CA LEU A 15 -5.94 5.21 20.21
C LEU A 15 -4.81 4.60 19.37
N LEU A 16 -4.27 5.33 18.39
CA LEU A 16 -3.12 4.86 17.60
C LEU A 16 -1.87 4.69 18.48
N ALA A 17 -1.62 5.63 19.40
CA ALA A 17 -0.51 5.54 20.33
C ALA A 17 -0.65 4.34 21.28
N GLU A 18 -1.85 4.08 21.80
CA GLU A 18 -2.17 2.90 22.63
C GLU A 18 -1.92 1.60 21.86
N LEU A 19 -2.48 1.46 20.65
CA LEU A 19 -2.32 0.26 19.82
C LEU A 19 -0.86 0.01 19.43
N ARG A 20 -0.12 1.07 19.10
CA ARG A 20 1.32 0.98 18.81
C ARG A 20 2.11 0.54 20.05
N ALA A 21 1.84 1.15 21.21
CA ALA A 21 2.53 0.85 22.46
C ALA A 21 2.23 -0.58 22.95
N ALA A 22 0.99 -1.07 22.79
CA ALA A 22 0.61 -2.44 23.11
C ALA A 22 1.40 -3.48 22.30
N ARG A 23 1.92 -3.11 21.11
CA ARG A 23 2.80 -3.94 20.28
C ARG A 23 4.29 -3.75 20.60
N GLY A 24 4.64 -2.85 21.52
CA GLY A 24 6.03 -2.49 21.83
C GLY A 24 6.73 -1.73 20.69
N TRP A 25 5.99 -1.10 19.78
CA TRP A 25 6.57 -0.49 18.59
C TRP A 25 6.90 0.99 18.80
N SER A 26 8.00 1.46 18.20
CA SER A 26 8.28 2.90 18.09
C SER A 26 7.48 3.52 16.94
N GLN A 27 7.32 4.86 16.92
CA GLN A 27 6.67 5.57 15.81
C GLN A 27 7.39 5.32 14.47
N GLN A 28 8.72 5.24 14.50
CA GLN A 28 9.52 4.90 13.33
C GLN A 28 9.27 3.47 12.86
N ARG A 29 9.12 2.52 13.79
CA ARG A 29 8.76 1.14 13.43
C ARG A 29 7.38 1.08 12.78
N LEU A 30 6.37 1.75 13.35
CA LEU A 30 5.03 1.79 12.74
C LEU A 30 5.07 2.42 11.34
N ALA A 31 5.84 3.50 11.15
CA ALA A 31 5.99 4.09 9.82
C ALA A 31 6.63 3.12 8.81
N ALA A 32 7.67 2.40 9.22
CA ALA A 32 8.30 1.40 8.37
C ALA A 32 7.35 0.25 7.99
N GLU A 33 6.57 -0.25 8.95
CA GLU A 33 5.57 -1.30 8.69
C GLU A 33 4.45 -0.82 7.76
N LEU A 34 3.99 0.44 7.90
CA LEU A 34 3.01 1.02 7.00
C LEU A 34 3.55 1.19 5.57
N CYS A 35 4.80 1.66 5.43
CA CYS A 35 5.45 1.75 4.12
C CYS A 35 5.64 0.37 3.49
N ALA A 36 6.07 -0.64 4.27
CA ALA A 36 6.27 -2.00 3.79
C ALA A 36 4.95 -2.65 3.36
N ALA A 37 3.89 -2.51 4.15
CA ALA A 37 2.59 -3.08 3.84
C ALA A 37 1.91 -2.39 2.65
N SER A 38 1.98 -1.06 2.57
CA SER A 38 1.35 -0.28 1.50
C SER A 38 2.12 -0.27 0.19
N GLY A 39 3.41 -0.59 0.20
CA GLY A 39 4.31 -0.38 -0.93
C GLY A 39 4.62 1.09 -1.23
N VAL A 40 4.21 2.02 -0.35
CA VAL A 40 4.38 3.47 -0.55
C VAL A 40 5.39 4.03 0.47
N PRO A 41 6.64 4.34 0.08
CA PRO A 41 7.69 4.75 1.01
C PRO A 41 7.66 6.25 1.36
N THR A 42 6.48 6.82 1.59
CA THR A 42 6.30 8.27 1.84
C THR A 42 6.05 8.62 3.31
N LEU A 43 5.72 7.63 4.13
CA LEU A 43 5.33 7.84 5.52
C LEU A 43 6.55 7.88 6.43
N THR A 44 6.65 8.92 7.26
CA THR A 44 7.74 9.11 8.22
C THR A 44 7.26 9.05 9.66
N ARG A 45 8.18 8.84 10.61
CA ARG A 45 7.89 8.92 12.06
C ARG A 45 7.18 10.21 12.47
N HIS A 46 7.45 11.33 11.77
CA HIS A 46 6.85 12.62 12.06
C HIS A 46 5.38 12.68 11.68
N GLU A 47 5.00 12.03 10.59
CA GLU A 47 3.59 11.93 10.19
C GLU A 47 2.80 11.10 11.21
N VAL A 48 3.37 9.97 11.65
CA VAL A 48 2.80 9.17 12.76
C VAL A 48 2.65 10.03 14.03
N SER A 49 3.69 10.78 14.41
CA SER A 49 3.64 11.69 15.56
C SER A 49 2.52 12.73 15.45
N ARG A 50 2.32 13.31 14.26
CA ARG A 50 1.22 14.27 14.00
C ARG A 50 -0.16 13.61 14.19
N TRP A 51 -0.32 12.37 13.74
CA TRP A 51 -1.57 11.63 13.92
C TRP A 51 -1.86 11.31 15.38
N GLU A 52 -0.86 10.77 16.10
CA GLU A 52 -0.97 10.42 17.52
C GLU A 52 -1.31 11.63 18.39
N ARG A 53 -0.74 12.79 18.07
CA ARG A 53 -0.98 14.06 18.78
C ARG A 53 -2.26 14.79 18.33
N GLN A 54 -3.03 14.20 17.41
CA GLN A 54 -4.23 14.83 16.86
C GLN A 54 -3.98 16.18 16.18
N LEU A 55 -2.78 16.36 15.63
CA LEU A 55 -2.45 17.52 14.79
C LEU A 55 -2.96 17.34 13.36
N ARG A 56 -3.15 16.09 12.94
CA ARG A 56 -3.70 15.72 11.63
C ARG A 56 -4.41 14.38 11.76
N LEU A 57 -5.45 14.16 10.95
CA LEU A 57 -6.05 12.84 10.79
C LEU A 57 -5.46 12.16 9.55
N PRO A 58 -5.15 10.85 9.61
CA PRO A 58 -4.82 10.07 8.42
C PRO A 58 -6.00 10.08 7.45
N GLY A 59 -5.71 10.15 6.15
CA GLY A 59 -6.73 9.94 5.12
C GLY A 59 -7.17 8.48 5.05
N ASP A 60 -8.17 8.19 4.22
CA ASP A 60 -8.78 6.86 4.12
C ASP A 60 -7.77 5.78 3.73
N PHE A 61 -6.87 6.08 2.78
CA PHE A 61 -5.81 5.16 2.36
C PHE A 61 -4.95 4.70 3.54
N TRP A 62 -4.44 5.63 4.34
CA TRP A 62 -3.61 5.29 5.49
C TRP A 62 -4.42 4.70 6.64
N SER A 63 -5.69 5.06 6.79
CA SER A 63 -6.58 4.48 7.79
C SER A 63 -6.83 2.99 7.55
N ALA A 64 -7.00 2.58 6.28
CA ALA A 64 -7.12 1.18 5.91
C ALA A 64 -5.83 0.40 6.23
N TRP A 65 -4.66 0.95 5.89
CA TRP A 65 -3.38 0.31 6.20
C TRP A 65 -3.10 0.26 7.71
N LEU A 66 -3.49 1.28 8.47
CA LEU A 66 -3.40 1.28 9.93
C LEU A 66 -4.22 0.14 10.54
N ALA A 67 -5.45 -0.09 10.06
CA ALA A 67 -6.28 -1.21 10.51
C ALA A 67 -5.57 -2.55 10.26
N THR A 68 -5.06 -2.75 9.05
CA THR A 68 -4.33 -3.96 8.65
C THR A 68 -3.06 -4.18 9.48
N VAL A 69 -2.19 -3.17 9.57
CA VAL A 69 -0.86 -3.27 10.23
C VAL A 69 -0.98 -3.41 11.75
N LEU A 70 -1.94 -2.72 12.37
CA LEU A 70 -2.21 -2.84 13.81
C LEU A 70 -3.09 -4.05 14.13
N GLY A 71 -3.67 -4.71 13.14
CA GLY A 71 -4.53 -5.89 13.32
C GLY A 71 -5.81 -5.56 14.07
N VAL A 72 -6.41 -4.40 13.79
CA VAL A 72 -7.66 -3.95 14.44
C VAL A 72 -8.78 -3.77 13.42
N PRO A 73 -10.06 -3.89 13.82
CA PRO A 73 -11.18 -3.60 12.92
C PRO A 73 -11.13 -2.17 12.38
N GLY A 74 -11.38 -1.99 11.08
CA GLY A 74 -11.45 -0.67 10.46
C GLY A 74 -12.50 0.25 11.10
N GLU A 75 -13.64 -0.33 11.53
CA GLU A 75 -14.73 0.39 12.20
C GLU A 75 -14.31 1.06 13.51
N LEU A 76 -13.37 0.44 14.24
CA LEU A 76 -12.83 1.00 15.48
C LEU A 76 -12.04 2.27 15.19
N LEU A 77 -11.23 2.27 14.11
CA LEU A 77 -10.51 3.47 13.69
C LEU A 77 -11.46 4.50 13.07
N ALA A 78 -12.47 4.08 12.30
CA ALA A 78 -13.45 4.97 11.69
C ALA A 78 -14.29 5.71 12.74
N GLY A 79 -14.76 4.99 13.77
CA GLY A 79 -15.51 5.57 14.89
C GLY A 79 -14.66 6.57 15.70
N ALA A 80 -13.37 6.27 15.91
CA ALA A 80 -12.45 7.18 16.58
C ALA A 80 -12.14 8.42 15.72
N ALA A 81 -11.93 8.25 14.42
CA ALA A 81 -11.71 9.34 13.47
C ALA A 81 -12.94 10.26 13.38
N ALA A 82 -14.15 9.69 13.35
CA ALA A 82 -15.39 10.45 13.38
C ALA A 82 -15.53 11.26 14.67
N SER A 83 -15.14 10.69 15.81
CA SER A 83 -15.13 11.37 17.10
C SER A 83 -14.13 12.52 17.12
N SER A 84 -12.91 12.33 16.60
CA SER A 84 -11.91 13.39 16.48
C SER A 84 -12.36 14.54 15.58
N ARG A 85 -13.04 14.24 14.45
CA ARG A 85 -13.61 15.28 13.57
C ARG A 85 -14.68 16.10 14.28
N ARG A 86 -15.60 15.45 15.02
CA ARG A 86 -16.67 16.15 15.76
C ARG A 86 -16.12 17.07 16.85
N LEU A 87 -15.00 16.70 17.46
CA LEU A 87 -14.37 17.47 18.54
C LEU A 87 -13.38 18.54 18.06
N GLY A 88 -13.34 18.83 16.76
CA GLY A 88 -12.57 19.97 16.24
C GLY A 88 -11.10 19.66 15.97
N VAL A 89 -10.72 18.38 15.84
CA VAL A 89 -9.54 18.03 15.03
C VAL A 89 -9.96 18.14 13.57
N THR A 90 -10.23 19.38 13.14
CA THR A 90 -10.38 19.69 11.74
C THR A 90 -9.04 19.42 11.09
N PRO A 91 -8.93 18.53 10.09
CA PRO A 91 -7.80 18.64 9.20
C PRO A 91 -7.88 20.06 8.64
N VAL A 92 -6.85 20.88 8.85
CA VAL A 92 -6.51 21.87 7.85
C VAL A 92 -6.44 21.06 6.57
N ALA A 93 -7.40 21.26 5.68
CA ALA A 93 -7.42 20.64 4.37
C ALA A 93 -6.00 20.80 3.83
N VAL A 94 -5.32 19.68 3.60
CA VAL A 94 -3.99 19.74 3.02
C VAL A 94 -4.16 20.48 1.70
N ASP A 95 -3.58 21.66 1.62
CA ASP A 95 -3.28 22.28 0.35
C ASP A 95 -2.55 21.20 -0.49
N PRO A 96 -3.02 20.87 -1.70
CA PRO A 96 -2.39 19.85 -2.53
C PRO A 96 -0.92 20.16 -2.86
N ALA A 97 -0.41 21.35 -2.50
CA ALA A 97 0.99 21.75 -2.65
C ALA A 97 2.01 21.06 -1.73
N GLY A 98 1.59 20.23 -0.76
CA GLY A 98 2.50 19.54 0.15
C GLY A 98 3.21 18.30 -0.41
N SER A 99 2.73 17.76 -1.53
CA SER A 99 3.29 16.57 -2.17
C SER A 99 3.89 16.95 -3.53
N ARG A 100 5.19 17.24 -3.57
CA ARG A 100 5.92 17.21 -4.85
C ARG A 100 6.11 15.76 -5.30
N ALA A 101 5.08 15.21 -5.94
CA ALA A 101 5.19 14.18 -6.96
C ALA A 101 3.90 14.14 -7.78
N ARG A 102 3.97 14.61 -9.04
CA ARG A 102 2.95 14.45 -10.07
C ARG A 102 2.73 12.96 -10.33
N LEU A 103 1.46 12.57 -10.48
CA LEU A 103 0.99 11.72 -11.58
C LEU A 103 -0.54 11.84 -11.66
N ALA A 104 -1.03 12.19 -12.85
CA ALA A 104 -2.45 12.34 -13.13
C ALA A 104 -3.08 10.97 -13.39
N LEU A 105 -4.07 10.58 -12.59
CA LEU A 105 -5.06 9.55 -12.93
C LEU A 105 -6.41 9.94 -12.31
N LEU A 106 -7.48 9.77 -13.09
CA LEU A 106 -8.85 10.18 -12.80
C LEU A 106 -9.39 9.63 -11.46
N PRO A 107 -10.32 10.32 -10.79
CA PRO A 107 -10.91 9.82 -9.54
C PRO A 107 -11.85 8.64 -9.81
N LEU A 108 -11.51 7.47 -9.28
CA LEU A 108 -12.47 6.40 -8.99
C LEU A 108 -13.22 6.75 -7.68
N PRO A 109 -14.54 6.55 -7.59
CA PRO A 109 -15.26 6.73 -6.33
C PRO A 109 -14.89 5.60 -5.34
N PRO A 110 -14.67 5.90 -4.04
CA PRO A 110 -14.44 4.86 -3.04
C PRO A 110 -15.73 4.07 -2.80
N ARG A 111 -15.74 2.83 -3.29
CA ARG A 111 -16.77 1.83 -3.00
C ARG A 111 -16.50 1.16 -1.65
N TRP A 112 -16.98 1.74 -0.55
CA TRP A 112 -17.11 0.97 0.68
C TRP A 112 -18.35 1.38 1.48
N ALA A 113 -19.11 0.36 1.87
CA ALA A 113 -20.30 0.33 2.71
C ALA A 113 -21.67 0.68 2.07
N ALA A 114 -22.26 -0.32 1.40
CA ALA A 114 -23.60 -0.79 1.77
C ALA A 114 -23.88 -2.16 1.12
N ALA A 115 -23.95 -3.21 1.94
CA ALA A 115 -24.73 -4.40 1.60
C ALA A 115 -25.35 -4.98 2.88
N PRO A 116 -26.63 -4.71 3.15
CA PRO A 116 -27.52 -5.70 3.72
C PRO A 116 -28.15 -6.52 2.59
N GLY A 117 -28.27 -7.82 2.80
CA GLY A 117 -28.64 -8.81 1.78
C GLY A 117 -30.12 -8.85 1.36
N GLY A 118 -30.39 -9.85 0.50
CA GLY A 118 -31.68 -10.16 -0.12
C GLY A 118 -31.60 -9.90 -1.63
N GLY A 119 -31.84 -10.83 -2.55
CA GLY A 119 -32.31 -12.20 -2.48
C GLY A 119 -32.25 -12.77 -3.90
N THR A 120 -32.23 -14.10 -3.97
CA THR A 120 -32.17 -14.96 -5.15
C THR A 120 -33.21 -14.63 -6.23
N LEU A 121 -32.83 -14.77 -7.51
CA LEU A 121 -33.53 -15.44 -8.62
C LEU A 121 -32.62 -15.31 -9.88
N ALA A 122 -31.90 -16.38 -10.27
CA ALA A 122 -32.34 -17.39 -11.24
C ALA A 122 -32.53 -16.84 -12.67
N GLY A 123 -31.63 -17.20 -13.59
CA GLY A 123 -31.82 -17.03 -15.04
C GLY A 123 -30.53 -17.17 -15.84
N PRO A 124 -30.50 -17.91 -16.97
CA PRO A 124 -29.36 -18.75 -17.33
C PRO A 124 -28.34 -18.10 -18.29
N PHE A 125 -27.10 -18.58 -18.15
CA PHE A 125 -25.99 -18.45 -19.09
C PHE A 125 -26.37 -18.76 -20.56
N PRO A 126 -25.92 -17.93 -21.51
CA PRO A 126 -25.50 -18.40 -22.83
C PRO A 126 -23.96 -18.38 -22.92
N GLY A 127 -23.41 -19.49 -23.42
CA GLY A 127 -21.97 -19.72 -23.61
C GLY A 127 -21.33 -18.92 -24.76
N PRO A 128 -20.03 -19.18 -25.04
CA PRO A 128 -19.17 -18.28 -25.80
C PRO A 128 -19.33 -18.38 -27.31
N ALA A 129 -19.36 -17.23 -28.00
CA ALA A 129 -19.33 -17.14 -29.45
C ALA A 129 -17.87 -17.00 -29.94
N THR A 130 -17.38 -18.06 -30.59
CA THR A 130 -16.14 -18.09 -31.38
C THR A 130 -16.36 -17.45 -32.76
N PRO A 131 -15.53 -16.50 -33.22
CA PRO A 131 -15.53 -16.09 -34.62
C PRO A 131 -14.62 -17.01 -35.49
N PRO A 132 -14.95 -17.20 -36.79
CA PRO A 132 -14.36 -18.22 -37.65
C PRO A 132 -13.02 -17.84 -38.29
N VAL A 133 -12.22 -18.88 -38.55
CA VAL A 133 -10.93 -18.90 -39.25
C VAL A 133 -11.14 -18.84 -40.77
N PRO A 134 -10.41 -18.01 -41.53
CA PRO A 134 -10.27 -18.17 -42.98
C PRO A 134 -9.02 -18.99 -43.36
N GLY A 135 -9.23 -20.05 -44.16
CA GLY A 135 -8.20 -20.86 -44.83
C GLY A 135 -7.78 -20.31 -46.21
N PRO A 136 -6.95 -21.04 -46.96
CA PRO A 136 -5.65 -20.53 -47.43
C PRO A 136 -5.62 -20.11 -48.92
N ALA A 137 -4.68 -19.23 -49.26
CA ALA A 137 -4.22 -18.97 -50.63
C ALA A 137 -2.72 -19.30 -50.77
N THR A 138 -2.44 -19.99 -51.87
CA THR A 138 -1.25 -20.76 -52.25
C THR A 138 -0.19 -19.89 -52.96
N GLY A 139 1.08 -20.31 -52.83
CA GLY A 139 2.20 -20.06 -53.78
C GLY A 139 2.84 -18.67 -53.67
N ASP A 140 4.15 -18.45 -53.78
CA ASP A 140 5.32 -19.25 -54.13
C ASP A 140 6.52 -18.51 -53.47
N GLY A 141 7.47 -19.19 -52.83
CA GLY A 141 8.63 -19.71 -53.54
C GLY A 141 9.80 -18.72 -53.56
N TYR A 142 10.57 -18.61 -52.46
CA TYR A 142 12.03 -18.38 -52.54
C TYR A 142 12.71 -18.75 -51.21
N GLY A 143 13.52 -19.81 -51.23
CA GLY A 143 14.66 -19.97 -50.32
C GLY A 143 15.93 -20.09 -51.17
N PRO A 144 17.06 -20.57 -50.62
CA PRO A 144 17.55 -20.50 -49.25
C PRO A 144 19.03 -20.06 -49.17
N GLY A 145 19.55 -19.86 -47.97
CA GLY A 145 21.00 -19.85 -47.69
C GLY A 145 21.24 -19.57 -46.21
N ARG A 146 21.42 -20.59 -45.36
CA ARG A 146 22.72 -21.20 -44.97
C ARG A 146 23.75 -20.13 -44.55
N ALA A 147 24.53 -20.29 -43.50
CA ALA A 147 24.65 -21.25 -42.41
C ALA A 147 25.79 -20.73 -41.52
N ALA A 148 25.81 -21.18 -40.27
CA ALA A 148 27.05 -21.43 -39.50
C ALA A 148 27.83 -20.16 -39.09
N ASP A 149 28.64 -20.12 -38.05
CA ASP A 149 29.13 -21.11 -37.09
C ASP A 149 29.87 -20.28 -36.00
N ARG A 150 30.18 -20.93 -34.86
CA ARG A 150 31.30 -20.62 -33.96
C ARG A 150 31.30 -19.28 -33.19
N ALA A 151 31.75 -19.19 -31.95
CA ALA A 151 32.42 -20.14 -31.06
C ALA A 151 32.31 -19.59 -29.62
N GLY A 152 32.21 -20.45 -28.61
CA GLY A 152 32.73 -20.15 -27.26
C GLY A 152 34.24 -20.48 -27.19
N PRO A 153 34.84 -20.69 -26.00
CA PRO A 153 34.61 -20.12 -24.67
C PRO A 153 35.95 -19.61 -24.03
N VAL A 154 35.93 -19.42 -22.69
CA VAL A 154 37.00 -19.54 -21.66
C VAL A 154 38.02 -18.42 -21.30
N ARG A 155 38.06 -18.20 -19.96
CA ARG A 155 39.17 -17.84 -19.03
C ARG A 155 39.70 -16.39 -19.05
N GLY A 156 40.06 -15.76 -17.92
CA GLY A 156 40.27 -16.27 -16.56
C GLY A 156 40.35 -15.19 -15.46
N HIS A 157 40.29 -15.69 -14.22
CA HIS A 157 40.72 -15.09 -12.94
C HIS A 157 42.26 -14.88 -12.92
N PRO A 158 42.91 -14.37 -11.85
CA PRO A 158 42.57 -13.34 -10.84
C PRO A 158 43.72 -12.30 -10.71
N ALA A 159 43.62 -11.34 -9.79
CA ALA A 159 44.82 -10.76 -9.16
C ALA A 159 44.55 -10.34 -7.71
N ASP A 160 45.24 -11.05 -6.82
CA ASP A 160 45.43 -10.88 -5.39
C ASP A 160 46.17 -9.59 -4.99
N GLY A 161 46.05 -9.29 -3.68
CA GLY A 161 47.09 -8.65 -2.87
C GLY A 161 46.99 -7.12 -2.82
N ALA A 162 47.21 -6.43 -1.70
CA ALA A 162 47.66 -6.76 -0.36
C ALA A 162 47.18 -5.57 0.52
N SER A 163 46.57 -5.78 1.68
CA SER A 163 47.21 -6.00 2.99
C SER A 163 47.90 -4.75 3.59
N LEU A 164 47.53 -4.50 4.86
CA LEU A 164 48.23 -3.82 5.95
C LEU A 164 48.23 -2.28 6.03
N ALA A 165 47.61 -1.76 7.09
CA ALA A 165 48.25 -1.07 8.22
C ALA A 165 47.17 -0.29 8.98
N THR A 166 46.76 -0.70 10.18
CA THR A 166 47.33 -0.20 11.45
C THR A 166 47.49 1.31 11.47
N LEU A 167 46.64 2.01 12.25
CA LEU A 167 47.07 3.03 13.21
C LEU A 167 45.87 3.49 14.06
N ARG A 168 45.97 3.14 15.34
CA ARG A 168 45.51 3.80 16.58
C ARG A 168 44.22 4.61 16.59
#